data_AF-A0A5J5E339-F1
#
_entry.id   AF-A0A5J5E339-F1
#
_cell.length_a   1.000
_cell.length_b   1.000
_cell.length_c   1.000
_cell.angle_alpha   90.00
_cell.angle_beta   90.00
_cell.angle_gamma   90.00
#
_symmetry.space_group_name_H-M   'P 1'
#
loop_
_entity.id
_entity.type
_entity.pdbx_description
1 polymer ?
#
loop_
_entity_poly.entity_id
_entity_poly.type
_entity_poly.pdbx_seq_one_letter_code
_entity_poly.pdbx_strand_id
1 'polypeptide(L)'
;MTMRMPTSEPSHVQSIQTPSERSAMLFGQNATSSSPSPERARQHRQSRPVAVEHNSDSQVPQRGSKQPQNVLSHYSLRLRVLEHRLPHTLIAGLALLAAIVLAAIIIPAVSPYDPTAEDIPSMLQPPSFAHPFGTDQLGRDLLVRVAAAGRVDLALMVGVELLPFLIGTCAGLVAGYYGGWPDRIITLLSDALIAFPFYLLVAVVAFVTGTGITGIFLTFLIMGWIIFARTVKGATASLAGAEWVDSARVMGFSDVSILFRQLLPNVLSQAVIVLVSDMVALLVAIVTLGYLGLGVRPPTPDWGTMIADGQSFLATRWWVSTLPGAAVVLVGIALALIGDGLNDMRRQV
;
A
#
# COMPACT_ATOMS: atom_id res chain seq x y z
N MET A 1 47.84 -62.93 1.65
CA MET A 1 48.24 -62.52 0.29
C MET A 1 48.44 -61.02 0.33
N THR A 2 49.70 -60.61 0.35
CA THR A 2 50.26 -59.26 0.58
C THR A 2 50.42 -58.54 -0.75
N MET A 3 50.03 -57.25 -0.89
CA MET A 3 50.85 -56.26 -1.61
C MET A 3 50.31 -54.79 -1.52
N ARG A 4 51.16 -53.93 -0.91
CA ARG A 4 51.60 -52.56 -1.30
C ARG A 4 50.62 -51.41 -1.65
N MET A 5 50.65 -50.39 -0.78
CA MET A 5 50.94 -48.96 -1.10
C MET A 5 52.48 -48.79 -1.33
N PRO A 6 53.09 -47.63 -1.73
CA PRO A 6 52.64 -46.21 -1.77
C PRO A 6 53.17 -45.33 -2.97
N THR A 7 53.00 -43.99 -2.88
CA THR A 7 53.81 -42.80 -3.33
C THR A 7 52.97 -41.73 -4.10
N SER A 8 52.56 -40.58 -3.51
CA SER A 8 53.27 -39.29 -3.22
C SER A 8 53.56 -38.41 -4.47
N GLU A 9 52.72 -37.40 -4.78
CA GLU A 9 52.92 -35.91 -4.59
C GLU A 9 53.64 -35.20 -5.77
N PRO A 10 53.68 -33.84 -5.94
CA PRO A 10 52.90 -32.70 -5.39
C PRO A 10 52.60 -31.55 -6.41
N SER A 11 52.17 -30.38 -5.88
CA SER A 11 52.21 -28.98 -6.41
C SER A 11 51.07 -28.53 -7.35
N HIS A 12 50.34 -27.43 -7.12
CA HIS A 12 50.82 -26.10 -6.74
C HIS A 12 49.91 -25.37 -5.73
N VAL A 13 50.57 -24.89 -4.67
CA VAL A 13 50.16 -23.78 -3.81
C VAL A 13 50.71 -22.49 -4.43
N GLN A 14 49.88 -21.46 -4.51
CA GLN A 14 50.36 -20.07 -4.53
C GLN A 14 49.48 -19.22 -3.61
N SER A 15 49.96 -19.08 -2.38
CA SER A 15 49.82 -17.85 -1.61
C SER A 15 50.69 -16.76 -2.24
N ILE A 16 50.33 -15.49 -2.07
CA ILE A 16 51.24 -14.39 -1.64
C ILE A 16 50.53 -13.02 -1.71
N GLN A 17 50.35 -12.46 -0.51
CA GLN A 17 50.65 -11.09 -0.05
C GLN A 17 49.94 -9.85 -0.63
N THR A 18 49.27 -9.15 0.29
CA THR A 18 49.21 -7.69 0.38
C THR A 18 50.60 -7.09 0.58
N PRO A 19 50.84 -5.86 0.08
CA PRO A 19 51.39 -4.85 0.99
C PRO A 19 50.82 -3.43 0.83
N SER A 20 50.86 -2.78 1.99
CA SER A 20 50.75 -1.36 2.34
C SER A 20 51.43 -0.34 1.41
N GLU A 21 50.89 0.87 1.46
CA GLU A 21 51.57 2.19 1.43
C GLU A 21 52.88 2.34 0.65
N ARG A 22 52.88 3.20 -0.38
CA ARG A 22 53.53 4.54 -0.34
C ARG A 22 53.65 5.15 -1.73
N SER A 23 53.11 6.36 -1.80
CA SER A 23 53.75 7.58 -2.30
C SER A 23 54.26 7.67 -3.74
N ALA A 24 53.68 8.68 -4.39
CA ALA A 24 54.36 9.73 -5.15
C ALA A 24 55.03 9.31 -6.46
N MET A 25 54.48 9.79 -7.58
CA MET A 25 55.17 10.80 -8.39
C MET A 25 54.36 11.19 -9.65
N LEU A 26 54.26 12.53 -9.85
CA LEU A 26 54.29 13.24 -11.14
C LEU A 26 52.96 13.30 -11.93
N PHE A 27 52.39 14.43 -12.36
CA PHE A 27 52.77 15.85 -12.52
C PHE A 27 51.50 16.69 -12.24
N GLY A 28 51.52 17.87 -11.59
CA GLY A 28 52.03 19.16 -12.08
C GLY A 28 51.04 19.78 -13.09
N GLN A 29 50.57 21.03 -13.08
CA GLN A 29 50.81 22.32 -12.40
C GLN A 29 49.49 23.12 -12.62
N ASN A 30 48.98 23.97 -11.72
CA ASN A 30 49.42 25.36 -11.59
C ASN A 30 48.80 25.99 -10.33
N ALA A 31 49.67 26.61 -9.54
CA ALA A 31 49.36 27.63 -8.55
C ALA A 31 48.78 28.88 -9.27
N THR A 32 48.06 29.82 -8.65
CA THR A 32 48.55 30.70 -7.58
C THR A 32 47.40 31.53 -6.96
N SER A 33 47.42 31.62 -5.62
CA SER A 33 47.19 32.78 -4.74
C SER A 33 46.17 33.87 -5.11
N SER A 34 45.27 34.20 -4.18
CA SER A 34 45.47 35.30 -3.20
C SER A 34 44.18 35.63 -2.42
N SER A 35 44.35 35.84 -1.11
CA SER A 35 43.35 36.30 -0.15
C SER A 35 43.03 37.80 -0.32
N PRO A 36 41.96 38.32 0.32
CA PRO A 36 41.30 39.56 -0.07
C PRO A 36 41.86 40.80 0.66
N SER A 37 41.68 41.98 0.07
CA SER A 37 41.72 43.25 0.81
C SER A 37 40.89 44.36 0.15
N PRO A 38 40.44 45.36 0.93
CA PRO A 38 39.34 46.25 0.59
C PRO A 38 39.83 47.66 0.22
N GLU A 39 39.29 48.28 -0.82
CA GLU A 39 39.42 49.73 -0.95
C GLU A 39 38.31 50.43 -1.75
N ARG A 40 37.59 51.27 -1.01
CA ARG A 40 37.00 52.58 -1.34
C ARG A 40 36.98 53.02 -2.82
N ALA A 41 35.78 53.32 -3.29
CA ALA A 41 35.55 54.46 -4.19
C ALA A 41 34.31 55.23 -3.75
N ARG A 42 34.55 56.44 -3.22
CA ARG A 42 33.56 57.50 -3.00
C ARG A 42 33.11 58.03 -4.36
N GLN A 43 31.81 58.18 -4.58
CA GLN A 43 31.29 59.28 -5.40
C GLN A 43 30.01 59.87 -4.80
N HIS A 44 30.12 61.17 -4.51
CA HIS A 44 29.03 62.09 -4.25
C HIS A 44 28.00 62.11 -5.38
N ARG A 45 26.70 62.11 -5.05
CA ARG A 45 25.76 63.09 -5.62
C ARG A 45 24.42 63.16 -4.87
N GLN A 46 24.26 64.31 -4.21
CA GLN A 46 23.07 65.17 -4.19
C GLN A 46 21.76 64.62 -3.59
N SER A 47 21.55 65.03 -2.35
CA SER A 47 20.27 65.31 -1.72
C SER A 47 19.38 66.22 -2.57
N ARG A 48 18.13 65.79 -2.80
CA ARG A 48 17.01 66.65 -3.21
C ARG A 48 15.97 66.67 -2.08
N PRO A 49 15.40 67.83 -1.73
CA PRO A 49 14.38 67.93 -0.69
C PRO A 49 13.04 67.39 -1.20
N VAL A 50 12.34 66.67 -0.32
CA VAL A 50 10.95 66.25 -0.52
C VAL A 50 10.07 67.49 -0.34
N ALA A 51 9.47 67.96 -1.44
CA ALA A 51 8.45 68.99 -1.40
C ALA A 51 7.14 68.37 -0.87
N VAL A 52 6.66 68.89 0.26
CA VAL A 52 5.32 68.64 0.76
C VAL A 52 4.38 69.54 -0.02
N GLU A 53 3.64 68.97 -0.96
CA GLU A 53 2.62 69.68 -1.71
C GLU A 53 1.32 69.68 -0.91
N HIS A 54 1.00 70.85 -0.37
CA HIS A 54 -0.24 71.15 0.32
C HIS A 54 -1.32 71.39 -0.74
N ASN A 55 -2.08 70.35 -1.11
CA ASN A 55 -3.24 70.53 -1.98
C ASN A 55 -4.49 70.69 -1.12
N SER A 56 -4.88 71.94 -0.93
CA SER A 56 -6.16 72.36 -0.38
C SER A 56 -7.20 72.30 -1.48
N ASP A 57 -7.91 71.18 -1.61
CA ASP A 57 -9.19 71.17 -2.32
C ASP A 57 -10.18 70.30 -1.57
N SER A 58 -11.08 71.00 -0.89
CA SER A 58 -12.20 70.45 -0.15
C SER A 58 -13.29 70.09 -1.17
N GLN A 59 -13.30 68.83 -1.62
CA GLN A 59 -14.49 68.24 -2.22
C GLN A 59 -15.04 67.16 -1.30
N VAL A 60 -16.11 67.52 -0.59
CA VAL A 60 -16.99 66.60 0.12
C VAL A 60 -17.51 65.58 -0.91
N PRO A 61 -17.24 64.27 -0.75
CA PRO A 61 -17.82 63.28 -1.66
C PRO A 61 -19.33 63.28 -1.44
N GLN A 62 -20.07 63.65 -2.47
CA GLN A 62 -21.52 63.48 -2.49
C GLN A 62 -21.83 62.01 -2.23
N ARG A 63 -22.60 61.78 -1.16
CA ARG A 63 -23.12 60.48 -0.77
C ARG A 63 -24.17 60.04 -1.79
N GLY A 64 -23.71 59.55 -2.93
CA GLY A 64 -24.54 58.86 -3.90
C GLY A 64 -25.16 57.66 -3.22
N SER A 65 -26.48 57.69 -3.07
CA SER A 65 -27.31 56.58 -2.63
C SER A 65 -27.15 55.42 -3.62
N LYS A 66 -26.12 54.60 -3.45
CA LYS A 66 -26.10 53.26 -4.03
C LYS A 66 -27.17 52.45 -3.31
N GLN A 67 -28.33 52.36 -3.97
CA GLN A 67 -29.35 51.35 -3.69
C GLN A 67 -28.67 50.01 -3.39
N PRO A 68 -29.13 49.25 -2.39
CA PRO A 68 -28.59 47.92 -2.11
C PRO A 68 -28.91 47.03 -3.32
N GLN A 69 -27.93 46.89 -4.22
CA GLN A 69 -27.97 45.90 -5.29
C GLN A 69 -27.91 44.52 -4.63
N ASN A 70 -29.09 43.91 -4.50
CA ASN A 70 -29.31 42.46 -4.47
C ASN A 70 -28.23 41.63 -3.77
N VAL A 71 -28.23 41.65 -2.43
CA VAL A 71 -27.44 40.72 -1.59
C VAL A 71 -28.10 39.32 -1.51
N LEU A 72 -29.04 39.00 -2.40
CA LEU A 72 -29.80 37.74 -2.38
C LEU A 72 -29.48 36.86 -3.61
N SER A 73 -28.21 36.82 -4.03
CA SER A 73 -27.73 35.91 -5.09
C SER A 73 -26.94 34.70 -4.55
N HIS A 74 -26.84 34.49 -3.23
CA HIS A 74 -25.99 33.43 -2.66
C HIS A 74 -26.72 32.15 -2.24
N TYR A 75 -28.01 32.00 -2.59
CA TYR A 75 -28.80 30.80 -2.23
C TYR A 75 -29.03 29.81 -3.37
N SER A 76 -28.27 29.86 -4.46
CA SER A 76 -28.10 28.69 -5.35
C SER A 76 -26.90 27.84 -4.92
N LEU A 77 -26.83 27.56 -3.62
CA LEU A 77 -25.89 26.62 -2.99
C LEU A 77 -26.57 25.28 -2.73
N ARG A 78 -27.37 24.84 -3.71
CA ARG A 78 -27.92 23.48 -3.78
C ARG A 78 -27.66 22.95 -5.18
N LEU A 79 -26.98 21.80 -5.22
CA LEU A 79 -26.71 20.92 -6.36
C LEU A 79 -25.43 21.15 -7.18
N ARG A 80 -24.29 21.46 -6.54
CA ARG A 80 -22.97 21.10 -7.10
C ARG A 80 -22.34 19.84 -6.48
N VAL A 81 -23.12 19.11 -5.68
CA VAL A 81 -22.70 17.83 -5.08
C VAL A 81 -23.20 16.63 -5.91
N LEU A 82 -23.98 16.85 -6.96
CA LEU A 82 -24.63 15.78 -7.73
C LEU A 82 -24.10 15.59 -9.16
N GLU A 83 -22.92 16.12 -9.47
CA GLU A 83 -22.30 15.94 -10.78
C GLU A 83 -20.85 15.43 -10.71
N HIS A 84 -20.42 14.91 -9.56
CA HIS A 84 -19.22 14.08 -9.53
C HIS A 84 -19.60 12.71 -10.09
N ARG A 85 -19.41 12.55 -11.41
CA ARG A 85 -19.42 11.25 -12.05
C ARG A 85 -18.34 10.40 -11.38
N LEU A 86 -18.72 9.22 -10.90
CA LEU A 86 -17.74 8.24 -10.45
C LEU A 86 -16.71 8.01 -11.58
N PRO A 87 -15.40 8.05 -11.29
CA PRO A 87 -14.40 7.87 -12.33
C PRO A 87 -14.59 6.50 -13.00
N HIS A 88 -14.43 6.44 -14.32
CA HIS A 88 -14.67 5.20 -15.07
C HIS A 88 -13.77 4.05 -14.60
N THR A 89 -12.58 4.36 -14.09
CA THR A 89 -11.64 3.41 -13.47
C THR A 89 -12.24 2.74 -12.23
N LEU A 90 -12.86 3.52 -11.33
CA LEU A 90 -13.55 2.99 -10.15
C LEU A 90 -14.70 2.06 -10.54
N ILE A 91 -15.53 2.48 -11.51
CA ILE A 91 -16.66 1.68 -11.98
C ILE A 91 -16.17 0.36 -12.57
N ALA A 92 -15.15 0.40 -13.43
CA ALA A 92 -14.56 -0.79 -14.05
C ALA A 92 -13.99 -1.75 -13.00
N GLY A 93 -13.23 -1.23 -12.02
CA GLY A 93 -12.67 -2.04 -10.93
C GLY A 93 -13.75 -2.69 -10.06
N LEU A 94 -14.78 -1.92 -9.67
CA LEU A 94 -15.92 -2.44 -8.89
C LEU A 94 -16.71 -3.49 -9.68
N ALA A 95 -16.97 -3.26 -10.97
CA ALA A 95 -17.67 -4.20 -11.82
C ALA A 95 -16.89 -5.51 -11.99
N LEU A 96 -15.57 -5.43 -12.19
CA LEU A 96 -14.70 -6.61 -12.29
C LEU A 96 -14.66 -7.39 -10.96
N LEU A 97 -14.46 -6.71 -9.84
CA LEU A 97 -14.46 -7.36 -8.52
C LEU A 97 -15.82 -8.00 -8.23
N ALA A 98 -16.92 -7.32 -8.52
CA ALA A 98 -18.27 -7.87 -8.37
C ALA A 98 -18.48 -9.12 -9.23
N ALA A 99 -18.02 -9.12 -10.48
CA ALA A 99 -18.09 -10.29 -11.36
C ALA A 99 -17.30 -11.48 -10.78
N ILE A 100 -16.10 -11.24 -10.22
CA ILE A 100 -15.28 -12.28 -9.58
C ILE A 100 -15.97 -12.83 -8.32
N VAL A 101 -16.50 -11.95 -7.46
CA VAL A 101 -17.24 -12.36 -6.25
C VAL A 101 -18.48 -13.18 -6.62
N LEU A 102 -19.23 -12.75 -7.63
CA LEU A 102 -20.38 -13.49 -8.14
C LEU A 102 -19.96 -14.85 -8.69
N ALA A 103 -18.88 -14.94 -9.46
CA ALA A 103 -18.35 -16.21 -9.94
C ALA A 103 -17.94 -17.14 -8.78
N ALA A 104 -17.26 -16.60 -7.76
CA ALA A 104 -16.83 -17.35 -6.57
C ALA A 104 -17.98 -17.91 -5.73
N ILE A 105 -19.16 -17.29 -5.79
CA ILE A 105 -20.37 -17.75 -5.10
C ILE A 105 -21.20 -18.67 -5.99
N ILE A 106 -21.46 -18.27 -7.23
CA ILE A 106 -22.42 -18.94 -8.13
C ILE A 106 -21.83 -20.24 -8.67
N ILE A 107 -20.58 -20.27 -9.11
CA ILE A 107 -19.98 -21.46 -9.73
C ILE A 107 -19.99 -22.64 -8.76
N PRO A 108 -19.48 -22.53 -7.51
CA PRO A 108 -19.50 -23.66 -6.58
C PRO A 108 -20.90 -24.03 -6.10
N ALA A 109 -21.88 -23.11 -6.16
CA ALA A 109 -23.25 -23.37 -5.73
C ALA A 109 -24.10 -24.09 -6.80
N VAL A 110 -23.80 -23.88 -8.09
CA VAL A 110 -24.59 -24.40 -9.21
C VAL A 110 -23.90 -25.59 -9.90
N SER A 111 -22.58 -25.70 -9.77
CA SER A 111 -21.82 -26.78 -10.41
C SER A 111 -22.22 -28.16 -9.88
N PRO A 112 -22.26 -29.20 -10.73
CA PRO A 112 -22.46 -30.58 -10.29
C PRO A 112 -21.24 -31.19 -9.59
N TYR A 113 -20.08 -30.53 -9.65
CA TYR A 113 -18.83 -31.03 -9.06
C TYR A 113 -18.59 -30.43 -7.68
N ASP A 114 -18.13 -31.24 -6.73
CA ASP A 114 -17.63 -30.78 -5.43
C ASP A 114 -16.16 -30.31 -5.58
N PRO A 115 -15.79 -29.10 -5.12
CA PRO A 115 -14.42 -28.58 -5.20
C PRO A 115 -13.38 -29.46 -4.47
N THR A 116 -13.79 -30.34 -3.57
CA THR A 116 -12.91 -31.17 -2.76
C THR A 116 -12.96 -32.65 -3.12
N ALA A 117 -13.96 -33.11 -3.87
CA ALA A 117 -14.12 -34.52 -4.21
C ALA A 117 -13.15 -34.97 -5.29
N GLU A 118 -12.33 -35.96 -4.97
CA GLU A 118 -11.33 -36.53 -5.88
C GLU A 118 -11.96 -37.50 -6.89
N ASP A 119 -11.47 -37.48 -8.14
CA ASP A 119 -11.90 -38.37 -9.22
C ASP A 119 -10.67 -38.86 -10.01
N ILE A 120 -9.99 -39.87 -9.48
CA ILE A 120 -8.72 -40.38 -10.01
C ILE A 120 -8.76 -40.73 -11.52
N PRO A 121 -9.82 -41.37 -12.06
CA PRO A 121 -9.98 -41.56 -13.51
C PRO A 121 -9.90 -40.28 -14.36
N SER A 122 -10.26 -39.14 -13.78
CA SER A 122 -10.29 -37.85 -14.45
C SER A 122 -9.07 -36.99 -14.20
N MET A 123 -7.96 -37.53 -13.68
CA MET A 123 -6.73 -36.76 -13.42
C MET A 123 -6.16 -36.07 -14.67
N LEU A 124 -5.77 -34.80 -14.51
CA LEU A 124 -5.03 -33.99 -15.49
C LEU A 124 -5.68 -33.93 -16.89
N GLN A 125 -7.00 -34.05 -16.96
CA GLN A 125 -7.75 -33.89 -18.20
C GLN A 125 -7.66 -32.44 -18.69
N PRO A 126 -7.51 -32.23 -20.02
CA PRO A 126 -7.49 -30.90 -20.60
C PRO A 126 -8.86 -30.21 -20.48
N PRO A 127 -8.89 -28.88 -20.64
CA PRO A 127 -10.14 -28.13 -20.81
C PRO A 127 -11.10 -28.79 -21.79
N SER A 128 -12.33 -28.98 -21.37
CA SER A 128 -13.40 -29.62 -22.13
C SER A 128 -14.76 -29.02 -21.74
N PHE A 129 -15.84 -29.41 -22.42
CA PHE A 129 -17.19 -28.96 -22.04
C PHE A 129 -17.62 -29.47 -20.66
N ALA A 130 -17.14 -30.64 -20.25
CA ALA A 130 -17.40 -31.18 -18.91
C ALA A 130 -16.56 -30.46 -17.85
N HIS A 131 -15.30 -30.18 -18.17
CA HIS A 131 -14.34 -29.50 -17.30
C HIS A 131 -13.79 -28.26 -17.99
N PRO A 132 -14.44 -27.09 -17.91
CA PRO A 132 -14.07 -25.91 -18.70
C PRO A 132 -12.62 -25.44 -18.48
N PHE A 133 -12.09 -25.64 -17.28
CA PHE A 133 -10.69 -25.33 -16.93
C PHE A 133 -9.81 -26.59 -16.88
N GLY A 134 -10.35 -27.75 -17.26
CA GLY A 134 -9.72 -29.05 -17.07
C GLY A 134 -9.79 -29.52 -15.62
N THR A 135 -9.02 -30.55 -15.31
CA THR A 135 -8.92 -31.13 -13.98
C THR A 135 -7.49 -31.10 -13.47
N ASP A 136 -7.32 -31.24 -12.15
CA ASP A 136 -6.02 -31.24 -11.49
C ASP A 136 -5.42 -32.65 -11.31
N GLN A 137 -4.33 -32.73 -10.55
CA GLN A 137 -3.62 -33.97 -10.23
C GLN A 137 -4.43 -34.98 -9.38
N LEU A 138 -5.58 -34.60 -8.82
CA LEU A 138 -6.51 -35.49 -8.13
C LEU A 138 -7.84 -35.66 -8.89
N GLY A 139 -7.89 -35.16 -10.14
CA GLY A 139 -9.08 -35.21 -11.00
C GLY A 139 -10.21 -34.28 -10.59
N ARG A 140 -9.96 -33.32 -9.69
CA ARG A 140 -10.96 -32.34 -9.27
C ARG A 140 -11.17 -31.30 -10.37
N ASP A 141 -12.41 -30.83 -10.54
CA ASP A 141 -12.73 -29.78 -11.51
C ASP A 141 -12.07 -28.45 -11.15
N LEU A 142 -11.24 -27.93 -12.05
CA LEU A 142 -10.41 -26.77 -11.78
C LEU A 142 -11.21 -25.46 -11.76
N LEU A 143 -12.29 -25.35 -12.55
CA LEU A 143 -13.13 -24.14 -12.58
C LEU A 143 -13.83 -23.96 -11.23
N VAL A 144 -14.42 -25.03 -10.74
CA VAL A 144 -15.11 -25.05 -9.44
C VAL A 144 -14.12 -24.81 -8.31
N ARG A 145 -12.93 -25.42 -8.35
CA ARG A 145 -11.88 -25.17 -7.34
C ARG A 145 -11.40 -23.73 -7.36
N VAL A 146 -11.15 -23.13 -8.53
CA VAL A 146 -10.70 -21.73 -8.65
C VAL A 146 -11.75 -20.78 -8.09
N ALA A 147 -13.03 -21.01 -8.40
CA ALA A 147 -14.12 -20.20 -7.88
C ALA A 147 -14.30 -20.38 -6.36
N ALA A 148 -14.24 -21.62 -5.87
CA ALA A 148 -14.33 -21.91 -4.44
C ALA A 148 -13.15 -21.35 -3.65
N ALA A 149 -11.94 -21.35 -4.21
CA ALA A 149 -10.77 -20.69 -3.63
C ALA A 149 -10.98 -19.18 -3.55
N GLY A 150 -11.56 -18.56 -4.58
CA GLY A 150 -11.91 -17.14 -4.53
C GLY A 150 -12.84 -16.77 -3.39
N ARG A 151 -13.80 -17.65 -3.03
CA ARG A 151 -14.65 -17.43 -1.85
C ARG A 151 -13.84 -17.41 -0.55
N VAL A 152 -12.87 -18.31 -0.42
CA VAL A 152 -12.02 -18.44 0.79
C VAL A 152 -11.03 -17.28 0.85
N ASP A 153 -10.27 -17.05 -0.22
CA ASP A 153 -9.18 -16.07 -0.27
C ASP A 153 -9.70 -14.63 -0.17
N LEU A 154 -10.81 -14.30 -0.84
CA LEU A 154 -11.41 -12.95 -0.73
C LEU A 154 -12.00 -12.70 0.66
N ALA A 155 -12.63 -13.69 1.28
CA ALA A 155 -13.13 -13.56 2.65
C ALA A 155 -11.98 -13.42 3.66
N LEU A 156 -10.91 -14.19 3.45
CA LEU A 156 -9.69 -14.12 4.25
C LEU A 156 -9.04 -12.74 4.15
N MET A 157 -8.91 -12.17 2.94
CA MET A 157 -8.39 -10.83 2.74
C MET A 157 -9.13 -9.79 3.57
N VAL A 158 -10.47 -9.77 3.49
CA VAL A 158 -11.28 -8.80 4.23
C VAL A 158 -11.15 -9.02 5.75
N GLY A 159 -11.19 -10.27 6.20
CA GLY A 159 -11.11 -10.60 7.63
C GLY A 159 -9.76 -10.27 8.26
N VAL A 160 -8.67 -10.47 7.50
CA VAL A 160 -7.30 -10.22 7.98
C VAL A 160 -6.97 -8.73 7.98
N GLU A 161 -7.45 -7.97 7.00
CA GLU A 161 -7.03 -6.58 6.81
C GLU A 161 -7.78 -5.58 7.70
N LEU A 162 -9.02 -5.91 8.09
CA LEU A 162 -9.89 -4.98 8.78
C LEU A 162 -9.32 -4.50 10.13
N LEU A 163 -8.75 -5.41 10.93
CA LEU A 163 -8.23 -5.07 12.26
C LEU A 163 -6.91 -4.28 12.19
N PRO A 164 -5.90 -4.67 11.37
CA PRO A 164 -4.75 -3.83 11.05
C PRO A 164 -5.13 -2.42 10.59
N PHE A 165 -6.10 -2.30 9.69
CA PHE A 165 -6.60 -1.00 9.22
C PHE A 165 -7.14 -0.13 10.35
N LEU A 166 -7.99 -0.69 11.22
CA LEU A 166 -8.58 0.03 12.35
C LEU A 166 -7.51 0.42 13.39
N ILE A 167 -6.65 -0.52 13.78
CA ILE A 167 -5.58 -0.26 14.75
C ILE A 167 -4.64 0.81 14.23
N GLY A 168 -4.18 0.66 12.98
CA GLY A 168 -3.25 1.59 12.37
C GLY A 168 -3.86 2.97 12.17
N THR A 169 -5.11 3.07 11.71
CA THR A 169 -5.79 4.36 11.57
C THR A 169 -5.93 5.09 12.91
N CYS A 170 -6.35 4.38 13.97
CA CYS A 170 -6.45 4.95 15.31
C CYS A 170 -5.08 5.35 15.87
N ALA A 171 -4.06 4.50 15.73
CA ALA A 171 -2.70 4.81 16.16
C ALA A 171 -2.14 6.03 15.42
N GLY A 172 -2.32 6.10 14.11
CA GLY A 172 -1.89 7.23 13.28
C GLY A 172 -2.58 8.54 13.67
N LEU A 173 -3.88 8.50 13.93
CA LEU A 173 -4.64 9.66 14.42
C LEU A 173 -4.06 10.19 15.73
N VAL A 174 -3.84 9.31 16.71
CA VAL A 174 -3.29 9.68 18.02
C VAL A 174 -1.86 10.22 17.88
N ALA A 175 -1.00 9.54 17.12
CA ALA A 175 0.38 9.99 16.88
C ALA A 175 0.43 11.35 16.19
N GLY A 176 -0.38 11.55 15.15
CA GLY A 176 -0.38 12.78 14.37
C GLY A 176 -1.02 13.97 15.10
N TYR A 177 -2.03 13.73 15.94
CA TYR A 177 -2.70 14.80 16.69
C TYR A 177 -1.90 15.27 17.91
N TYR A 178 -1.40 14.33 18.72
CA TYR A 178 -0.69 14.67 19.97
C TYR A 178 0.81 14.91 19.75
N GLY A 179 1.41 14.31 18.72
CA GLY A 179 2.86 14.32 18.53
C GLY A 179 3.59 13.70 19.73
N GLY A 180 4.76 14.25 20.07
CA GLY A 180 5.43 13.99 21.36
C GLY A 180 5.70 12.50 21.65
N TRP A 181 5.26 12.02 22.80
CA TRP A 181 5.54 10.65 23.27
C TRP A 181 4.72 9.57 22.55
N PRO A 182 3.40 9.73 22.30
CA PRO A 182 2.64 8.79 21.47
C PRO A 182 3.28 8.57 20.10
N ASP A 183 3.73 9.65 19.45
CA ASP A 183 4.40 9.55 18.17
C ASP A 183 5.72 8.76 18.25
N ARG A 184 6.55 9.05 19.26
CA ARG A 184 7.81 8.34 19.46
C ARG A 184 7.61 6.84 19.67
N ILE A 185 6.60 6.43 20.45
CA ILE A 185 6.31 5.01 20.68
C ILE A 185 5.86 4.32 19.40
N ILE A 186 4.89 4.93 18.70
CA ILE A 186 4.31 4.32 17.51
C ILE A 186 5.38 4.20 16.42
N THR A 187 6.21 5.23 16.26
CA THR A 187 7.35 5.22 15.34
C THR A 187 8.37 4.15 15.75
N LEU A 188 8.76 4.10 17.04
CA LEU A 188 9.72 3.12 17.55
C LEU A 188 9.25 1.67 17.34
N LEU A 189 7.99 1.37 17.68
CA LEU A 189 7.43 0.03 17.54
C LEU A 189 7.34 -0.36 16.05
N SER A 190 6.88 0.55 15.21
CA SER A 190 6.81 0.33 13.76
C SER A 190 8.18 0.08 13.14
N ASP A 191 9.18 0.88 13.51
CA ASP A 191 10.54 0.80 12.97
C ASP A 191 11.22 -0.49 13.42
N ALA A 192 11.00 -0.92 14.67
CA ALA A 192 11.49 -2.20 15.17
C ALA A 192 10.88 -3.40 14.43
N LEU A 193 9.59 -3.35 14.10
CA LEU A 193 8.90 -4.44 13.40
C LEU A 193 9.33 -4.55 11.93
N ILE A 194 9.49 -3.43 11.23
CA ILE A 194 9.93 -3.43 9.82
C ILE A 194 11.35 -3.96 9.64
N ALA A 195 12.19 -3.91 10.67
CA ALA A 195 13.52 -4.52 10.63
C ALA A 195 13.46 -6.05 10.42
N PHE A 196 12.33 -6.70 10.73
CA PHE A 196 12.12 -8.12 10.47
C PHE A 196 11.57 -8.35 9.06
N PRO A 197 12.21 -9.21 8.24
CA PRO A 197 11.67 -9.59 6.95
C PRO A 197 10.29 -10.26 7.09
N PHE A 198 9.29 -9.77 6.36
CA PHE A 198 7.89 -10.19 6.50
C PHE A 198 7.71 -11.72 6.44
N TYR A 199 8.24 -12.38 5.40
CA TYR A 199 8.10 -13.83 5.26
C TYR A 199 8.87 -14.64 6.29
N LEU A 200 9.95 -14.09 6.89
CA LEU A 200 10.61 -14.74 8.02
C LEU A 200 9.72 -14.69 9.27
N LEU A 201 9.07 -13.55 9.52
CA LEU A 201 8.11 -13.43 10.61
C LEU A 201 6.95 -14.42 10.43
N VAL A 202 6.40 -14.54 9.22
CA VAL A 202 5.38 -15.53 8.88
C VAL A 202 5.84 -16.94 9.23
N ALA A 203 7.05 -17.33 8.85
CA ALA A 203 7.59 -18.66 9.14
C ALA A 203 7.72 -18.91 10.65
N VAL A 204 8.19 -17.92 11.42
CA VAL A 204 8.29 -18.00 12.89
C VAL A 204 6.91 -18.14 13.52
N VAL A 205 5.94 -17.34 13.09
CA VAL A 205 4.55 -17.41 13.59
C VAL A 205 3.95 -18.78 13.25
N ALA A 206 4.09 -19.24 12.01
CA ALA A 206 3.59 -20.55 11.58
C ALA A 206 4.24 -21.71 12.36
N PHE A 207 5.51 -21.59 12.77
CA PHE A 207 6.16 -22.58 13.62
C PHE A 207 5.51 -22.67 15.02
N VAL A 208 5.06 -21.54 15.57
CA VAL A 208 4.44 -21.48 16.90
C VAL A 208 2.95 -21.82 16.86
N THR A 209 2.20 -21.29 15.90
CA THR A 209 0.73 -21.44 15.82
C THR A 209 0.28 -22.60 14.94
N GLY A 210 1.19 -23.19 14.17
CA GLY A 210 0.87 -24.03 13.02
C GLY A 210 0.48 -23.23 11.79
N THR A 211 0.43 -23.91 10.63
CA THR A 211 0.00 -23.34 9.34
C THR A 211 -1.51 -23.12 9.32
N GLY A 212 -2.00 -22.21 8.46
CA GLY A 212 -3.43 -21.93 8.33
C GLY A 212 -3.79 -20.47 8.60
N ILE A 213 -5.09 -20.20 8.56
CA ILE A 213 -5.68 -18.85 8.65
C ILE A 213 -5.23 -18.10 9.91
N THR A 214 -5.12 -18.78 11.05
CA THR A 214 -4.71 -18.17 12.32
C THR A 214 -3.30 -17.57 12.25
N GLY A 215 -2.34 -18.27 11.65
CA GLY A 215 -0.97 -17.79 11.50
C GLY A 215 -0.88 -16.59 10.55
N ILE A 216 -1.65 -16.62 9.46
CA ILE A 216 -1.79 -15.50 8.51
C ILE A 216 -2.33 -14.27 9.25
N PHE A 217 -3.47 -14.42 9.94
CA PHE A 217 -4.12 -13.35 10.68
C PHE A 217 -3.18 -12.73 11.72
N LEU A 218 -2.51 -13.55 12.54
CA LEU A 218 -1.61 -13.04 13.58
C LEU A 218 -0.42 -12.28 13.00
N THR A 219 0.15 -12.78 11.90
CA THR A 219 1.29 -12.12 11.25
C THR A 219 0.90 -10.75 10.70
N PHE A 220 -0.25 -10.66 10.02
CA PHE A 220 -0.78 -9.39 9.52
C PHE A 220 -1.24 -8.47 10.64
N LEU A 221 -1.77 -9.00 11.75
CA LEU A 221 -2.10 -8.19 12.92
C LEU A 221 -0.86 -7.52 13.52
N ILE A 222 0.29 -8.20 13.52
CA ILE A 222 1.55 -7.67 14.04
C ILE A 222 2.12 -6.58 13.12
N MET A 223 2.09 -6.79 11.79
CA MET A 223 2.81 -5.93 10.84
C MET A 223 1.92 -4.97 10.05
N GLY A 224 0.72 -5.41 9.64
CA GLY A 224 -0.14 -4.70 8.68
C GLY A 224 -0.62 -3.33 9.16
N TRP A 225 -0.75 -3.11 10.47
CA TRP A 225 -1.22 -1.82 11.00
C TRP A 225 -0.24 -0.66 10.74
N ILE A 226 1.03 -0.97 10.45
CA ILE A 226 2.11 0.02 10.37
C ILE A 226 1.92 0.99 9.19
N ILE A 227 1.50 0.50 8.02
CA ILE A 227 1.31 1.34 6.83
C ILE A 227 0.19 2.37 7.04
N PHE A 228 -0.90 1.95 7.69
CA PHE A 228 -2.01 2.83 8.04
C PHE A 228 -1.60 3.82 9.11
N ALA A 229 -0.90 3.39 10.16
CA ALA A 229 -0.42 4.27 11.21
C ALA A 229 0.46 5.38 10.66
N ARG A 230 1.42 5.06 9.79
CA ARG A 230 2.32 6.04 9.18
C ARG A 230 1.58 7.01 8.25
N THR A 231 0.71 6.49 7.39
CA THR A 231 -0.05 7.31 6.45
C THR A 231 -0.98 8.26 7.18
N VAL A 232 -1.79 7.73 8.11
CA VAL A 232 -2.77 8.50 8.85
C VAL A 232 -2.09 9.48 9.80
N LYS A 233 -0.95 9.12 10.41
CA LYS A 233 -0.11 10.07 11.17
C LYS A 233 0.28 11.28 10.33
N GLY A 234 0.84 11.06 9.14
CA GLY A 234 1.26 12.15 8.25
C GLY A 234 0.09 13.06 7.87
N ALA A 235 -1.03 12.46 7.48
CA ALA A 235 -2.24 13.21 7.14
C ALA A 235 -2.80 13.99 8.35
N THR A 236 -2.87 13.36 9.52
CA THR A 236 -3.39 13.99 10.74
C THR A 236 -2.49 15.12 11.20
N ALA A 237 -1.17 14.93 11.22
CA ALA A 237 -0.22 15.98 11.60
C ALA A 237 -0.32 17.21 10.68
N SER A 238 -0.61 17.01 9.39
CA SER A 238 -0.82 18.13 8.45
C SER A 238 -2.11 18.93 8.73
N LEU A 239 -3.13 18.29 9.27
CA LEU A 239 -4.44 18.91 9.57
C LEU A 239 -4.55 19.41 11.02
N ALA A 240 -3.74 18.88 11.94
CA ALA A 240 -3.82 19.17 13.37
C ALA A 240 -3.56 20.65 13.71
N GLY A 241 -2.83 21.38 12.84
CA GLY A 241 -2.56 22.81 12.96
C GLY A 241 -3.46 23.72 12.12
N ALA A 242 -4.58 23.21 11.58
CA ALA A 242 -5.49 24.02 10.80
C ALA A 242 -6.35 24.95 11.69
N GLU A 243 -6.69 26.15 11.19
CA GLU A 243 -7.43 27.17 11.95
C GLU A 243 -8.77 26.67 12.53
N TRP A 244 -9.43 25.74 11.83
CA TRP A 244 -10.69 25.15 12.30
C TRP A 244 -10.50 24.20 13.50
N VAL A 245 -9.33 23.56 13.63
CA VAL A 245 -8.97 22.77 14.82
C VAL A 245 -8.74 23.69 16.01
N ASP A 246 -7.99 24.77 15.82
CA ASP A 246 -7.72 25.75 16.87
C ASP A 246 -9.01 26.43 17.34
N SER A 247 -9.89 26.77 16.40
CA SER A 247 -11.21 27.31 16.71
C SER A 247 -12.06 26.33 17.52
N ALA A 248 -12.03 25.02 17.18
CA ALA A 248 -12.73 23.99 17.95
C ALA A 248 -12.17 23.86 19.38
N ARG A 249 -10.85 23.97 19.57
CA ARG A 249 -10.23 23.98 20.89
C ARG A 249 -10.68 25.18 21.72
N VAL A 250 -10.72 26.38 21.14
CA VAL A 250 -11.19 27.60 21.82
C VAL A 250 -12.67 27.49 22.21
N MET A 251 -13.49 26.83 21.39
CA MET A 251 -14.89 26.54 21.69
C MET A 251 -15.09 25.44 22.77
N GLY A 252 -14.01 24.85 23.30
CA GLY A 252 -14.07 23.87 24.37
C GLY A 252 -14.43 22.45 23.92
N PHE A 253 -14.31 22.13 22.63
CA PHE A 253 -14.46 20.74 22.18
C PHE A 253 -13.36 19.86 22.77
N SER A 254 -13.72 18.66 23.24
CA SER A 254 -12.74 17.69 23.72
C SER A 254 -11.87 17.16 22.58
N ASP A 255 -10.62 16.81 22.89
CA ASP A 255 -9.71 16.22 21.90
C ASP A 255 -10.32 15.01 21.18
N VAL A 256 -11.00 14.13 21.92
CA VAL A 256 -11.68 12.96 21.34
C VAL A 256 -12.73 13.38 20.31
N SER A 257 -13.48 14.45 20.58
CA SER A 257 -14.45 14.99 19.62
C SER A 257 -13.74 15.56 18.38
N ILE A 258 -12.64 16.29 18.56
CA ILE A 258 -11.84 16.82 17.45
C ILE A 258 -11.28 15.67 16.60
N LEU A 259 -10.66 14.67 17.23
CA LEU A 259 -10.10 13.48 16.59
C LEU A 259 -11.15 12.71 15.77
N PHE A 260 -12.25 12.28 16.39
CA PHE A 260 -13.19 11.35 15.73
C PHE A 260 -14.26 12.03 14.89
N ARG A 261 -14.68 13.26 15.23
CA ARG A 261 -15.75 13.96 14.48
C ARG A 261 -15.22 14.95 13.45
N GLN A 262 -14.00 15.45 13.62
CA GLN A 262 -13.45 16.48 12.72
C GLN A 262 -12.26 15.95 11.92
N LEU A 263 -11.22 15.40 12.56
CA LEU A 263 -10.02 14.93 11.86
C LEU A 263 -10.24 13.61 11.13
N LEU A 264 -10.81 12.59 11.80
CA LEU A 264 -10.98 11.25 11.24
C LEU A 264 -11.72 11.28 9.89
N PRO A 265 -12.88 11.94 9.72
CA PRO A 265 -13.56 11.98 8.43
C PRO A 265 -12.70 12.56 7.29
N ASN A 266 -11.83 13.52 7.60
CA ASN A 266 -10.94 14.13 6.60
C ASN A 266 -9.80 13.19 6.20
N VAL A 267 -9.18 12.49 7.15
CA VAL A 267 -8.06 11.57 6.87
C VAL A 267 -8.50 10.17 6.43
N LEU A 268 -9.76 9.79 6.71
CA LEU A 268 -10.30 8.47 6.38
C LEU A 268 -10.30 8.22 4.87
N SER A 269 -10.55 9.25 4.06
CA SER A 269 -10.46 9.17 2.60
C SER A 269 -9.10 8.64 2.13
N GLN A 270 -8.01 9.17 2.70
CA GLN A 270 -6.65 8.74 2.43
C GLN A 270 -6.37 7.34 2.98
N ALA A 271 -6.88 7.03 4.19
CA ALA A 271 -6.72 5.72 4.80
C ALA A 271 -7.36 4.61 3.93
N VAL A 272 -8.55 4.87 3.37
CA VAL A 272 -9.26 3.92 2.50
C VAL A 272 -8.54 3.70 1.16
N ILE A 273 -7.94 4.74 0.58
CA ILE A 273 -7.11 4.58 -0.63
C ILE A 273 -5.91 3.66 -0.34
N VAL A 274 -5.26 3.85 0.81
CA VAL A 274 -4.15 2.98 1.24
C VAL A 274 -4.65 1.57 1.53
N LEU A 275 -5.82 1.40 2.12
CA LEU A 275 -6.43 0.07 2.36
C LEU A 275 -6.55 -0.73 1.07
N VAL A 276 -7.12 -0.14 0.02
CA VAL A 276 -7.28 -0.85 -1.26
C VAL A 276 -5.93 -1.18 -1.89
N SER A 277 -4.96 -0.28 -1.77
CA SER A 277 -3.59 -0.51 -2.27
C SER A 277 -2.89 -1.64 -1.51
N ASP A 278 -3.04 -1.67 -0.18
CA ASP A 278 -2.45 -2.70 0.67
C ASP A 278 -3.13 -4.06 0.47
N MET A 279 -4.44 -4.09 0.19
CA MET A 279 -5.14 -5.33 -0.17
C MET A 279 -4.53 -6.03 -1.40
N VAL A 280 -3.91 -5.31 -2.34
CA VAL A 280 -3.16 -5.94 -3.44
C VAL A 280 -1.91 -6.65 -2.92
N ALA A 281 -1.16 -6.03 -2.00
CA ALA A 281 0.00 -6.64 -1.36
C ALA A 281 -0.40 -7.83 -0.48
N LEU A 282 -1.50 -7.72 0.26
CA LEU A 282 -2.09 -8.79 1.05
C LEU A 282 -2.48 -9.99 0.19
N LEU A 283 -3.10 -9.77 -0.98
CA LEU A 283 -3.45 -10.85 -1.91
C LEU A 283 -2.19 -11.63 -2.33
N VAL A 284 -1.14 -10.90 -2.73
CA VAL A 284 0.14 -11.51 -3.11
C VAL A 284 0.73 -12.29 -1.94
N ALA A 285 0.66 -11.74 -0.72
CA ALA A 285 1.14 -12.44 0.47
C ALA A 285 0.34 -13.71 0.75
N ILE A 286 -0.99 -13.69 0.75
CA ILE A 286 -1.84 -14.88 0.97
C ILE A 286 -1.50 -15.97 -0.03
N VAL A 287 -1.43 -15.62 -1.32
CA VAL A 287 -1.07 -16.57 -2.39
C VAL A 287 0.34 -17.11 -2.21
N THR A 288 1.29 -16.26 -1.80
CA THR A 288 2.67 -16.69 -1.51
C THR A 288 2.70 -17.65 -0.32
N LEU A 289 1.91 -17.39 0.73
CA LEU A 289 1.85 -18.23 1.91
C LEU A 289 1.23 -19.60 1.59
N GLY A 290 0.14 -19.63 0.82
CA GLY A 290 -0.45 -20.86 0.28
C GLY A 290 0.56 -21.65 -0.56
N TYR A 291 1.27 -20.97 -1.45
CA TYR A 291 2.31 -21.58 -2.29
C TYR A 291 3.47 -22.18 -1.47
N LEU A 292 3.89 -21.50 -0.38
CA LEU A 292 4.93 -21.99 0.53
C LEU A 292 4.44 -23.08 1.51
N GLY A 293 3.16 -23.47 1.45
CA GLY A 293 2.56 -24.45 2.36
C GLY A 293 2.28 -23.91 3.77
N LEU A 294 2.35 -22.59 3.97
CA LEU A 294 2.05 -21.91 5.23
C LEU A 294 0.61 -21.37 5.28
N GLY A 295 -0.08 -21.38 4.14
CA GLY A 295 -1.43 -20.83 3.96
C GLY A 295 -2.55 -21.77 4.41
N VAL A 296 -3.69 -21.69 3.72
CA VAL A 296 -4.88 -22.51 4.02
C VAL A 296 -4.56 -23.99 3.81
N ARG A 297 -5.06 -24.84 4.71
CA ARG A 297 -4.77 -26.28 4.67
C ARG A 297 -5.71 -27.01 3.70
N PRO A 298 -5.18 -27.93 2.86
CA PRO A 298 -6.01 -28.87 2.10
C PRO A 298 -6.94 -29.68 3.03
N PRO A 299 -8.14 -30.10 2.57
CA PRO A 299 -8.63 -30.07 1.18
C PRO A 299 -9.25 -28.74 0.73
N THR A 300 -9.34 -27.75 1.62
CA THR A 300 -9.93 -26.43 1.31
C THR A 300 -9.20 -25.78 0.12
N PRO A 301 -9.91 -25.33 -0.93
CA PRO A 301 -9.28 -24.65 -2.06
C PRO A 301 -8.66 -23.30 -1.65
N ASP A 302 -7.47 -23.02 -2.16
CA ASP A 302 -6.68 -21.80 -1.93
C ASP A 302 -5.82 -21.57 -3.18
N TRP A 303 -5.79 -20.35 -3.73
CA TRP A 303 -5.11 -20.11 -5.01
C TRP A 303 -3.61 -20.37 -4.94
N GLY A 304 -2.95 -20.08 -3.82
CA GLY A 304 -1.52 -20.34 -3.62
C GLY A 304 -1.18 -21.82 -3.68
N THR A 305 -1.92 -22.65 -2.94
CA THR A 305 -1.75 -24.11 -2.95
C THR A 305 -2.05 -24.70 -4.32
N MET A 306 -3.06 -24.19 -5.03
CA MET A 306 -3.38 -24.63 -6.39
C MET A 306 -2.27 -24.30 -7.40
N ILE A 307 -1.64 -23.13 -7.29
CA ILE A 307 -0.49 -22.74 -8.12
C ILE A 307 0.69 -23.69 -7.84
N ALA A 308 0.96 -23.98 -6.56
CA ALA A 308 2.03 -24.88 -6.15
C ALA A 308 1.81 -26.32 -6.65
N ASP A 309 0.58 -26.85 -6.50
CA ASP A 309 0.18 -28.17 -7.01
C ASP A 309 0.42 -28.30 -8.53
N GLY A 310 0.18 -27.22 -9.28
CA GLY A 310 0.35 -27.19 -10.73
C GLY A 310 1.79 -26.97 -11.21
N GLN A 311 2.73 -26.59 -10.33
CA GLN A 311 4.08 -26.14 -10.71
C GLN A 311 4.85 -27.21 -11.49
N SER A 312 4.77 -28.47 -11.07
CA SER A 312 5.44 -29.61 -11.71
C SER A 312 4.89 -29.93 -13.11
N PHE A 313 3.70 -29.43 -13.44
CA PHE A 313 2.99 -29.70 -14.69
C PHE A 313 3.03 -28.53 -15.69
N LEU A 314 3.72 -27.42 -15.39
CA LEU A 314 3.71 -26.22 -16.23
C LEU A 314 4.07 -26.49 -17.71
N ALA A 315 5.01 -27.40 -17.97
CA ALA A 315 5.44 -27.73 -19.33
C ALA A 315 4.44 -28.61 -20.12
N THR A 316 3.53 -29.32 -19.44
CA THR A 316 2.69 -30.36 -20.06
C THR A 316 1.19 -30.10 -19.88
N ARG A 317 0.78 -29.55 -18.73
CA ARG A 317 -0.60 -29.26 -18.31
C ARG A 317 -0.68 -27.87 -17.70
N TRP A 318 -0.26 -26.85 -18.46
CA TRP A 318 -0.09 -25.46 -18.01
C TRP A 318 -1.33 -24.88 -17.30
N TRP A 319 -2.54 -25.28 -17.71
CA TRP A 319 -3.80 -24.76 -17.15
C TRP A 319 -3.93 -24.98 -15.63
N VAL A 320 -3.34 -26.05 -15.09
CA VAL A 320 -3.43 -26.42 -13.66
C VAL A 320 -2.86 -25.34 -12.76
N SER A 321 -1.74 -24.70 -13.16
CA SER A 321 -1.11 -23.61 -12.39
C SER A 321 -1.50 -22.22 -12.90
N THR A 322 -1.63 -22.05 -14.22
CA THR A 322 -1.86 -20.73 -14.83
C THR A 322 -3.27 -20.19 -14.58
N LEU A 323 -4.32 -21.03 -14.58
CA LEU A 323 -5.69 -20.54 -14.40
C LEU A 323 -5.97 -20.02 -12.98
N PRO A 324 -5.52 -20.68 -11.89
CA PRO A 324 -5.53 -20.08 -10.56
C PRO A 324 -4.74 -18.77 -10.49
N GLY A 325 -3.54 -18.74 -11.10
CA GLY A 325 -2.74 -17.51 -11.17
C GLY A 325 -3.42 -16.36 -11.92
N ALA A 326 -4.14 -16.66 -13.00
CA ALA A 326 -4.94 -15.68 -13.74
C ALA A 326 -6.06 -15.08 -12.87
N ALA A 327 -6.70 -15.89 -12.02
CA ALA A 327 -7.71 -15.39 -11.08
C ALA A 327 -7.11 -14.39 -10.09
N VAL A 328 -5.93 -14.69 -9.52
CA VAL A 328 -5.19 -13.77 -8.64
C VAL A 328 -4.88 -12.45 -9.36
N VAL A 329 -4.39 -12.51 -10.61
CA VAL A 329 -4.09 -11.31 -11.41
C VAL A 329 -5.36 -10.48 -11.65
N LEU A 330 -6.48 -11.11 -11.98
CA LEU A 330 -7.75 -10.40 -12.20
C LEU A 330 -8.25 -9.68 -10.94
N VAL A 331 -8.12 -10.30 -9.76
CA VAL A 331 -8.43 -9.63 -8.49
C VAL A 331 -7.49 -8.46 -8.24
N GLY A 332 -6.18 -8.65 -8.45
CA GLY A 332 -5.19 -7.59 -8.32
C GLY A 332 -5.49 -6.39 -9.22
N ILE A 333 -5.86 -6.63 -10.48
CA ILE A 333 -6.29 -5.57 -11.42
C ILE A 333 -7.55 -4.87 -10.91
N ALA A 334 -8.55 -5.62 -10.45
CA ALA A 334 -9.78 -5.04 -9.94
C ALA A 334 -9.52 -4.10 -8.76
N LEU A 335 -8.70 -4.53 -7.80
CA LEU A 335 -8.30 -3.73 -6.64
C LEU A 335 -7.46 -2.51 -7.03
N ALA A 336 -6.50 -2.66 -7.95
CA ALA A 336 -5.71 -1.54 -8.44
C ALA A 336 -6.59 -0.46 -9.10
N LEU A 337 -7.55 -0.85 -9.95
CA LEU A 337 -8.49 0.07 -10.58
C LEU A 337 -9.39 0.79 -9.55
N ILE A 338 -9.82 0.09 -8.49
CA ILE A 338 -10.57 0.70 -7.39
C ILE A 338 -9.70 1.73 -6.66
N GLY A 339 -8.45 1.41 -6.36
CA GLY A 339 -7.49 2.31 -5.70
C GLY A 339 -7.25 3.59 -6.50
N ASP A 340 -6.97 3.44 -7.80
CA ASP A 340 -6.79 4.56 -8.73
C ASP A 340 -8.04 5.43 -8.82
N GLY A 341 -9.21 4.80 -8.96
CA GLY A 341 -10.48 5.50 -9.02
C GLY A 341 -10.84 6.26 -7.73
N LEU A 342 -10.53 5.72 -6.55
CA LEU A 342 -10.71 6.42 -5.28
C LEU A 342 -9.75 7.62 -5.16
N ASN A 343 -8.51 7.47 -5.64
CA ASN A 343 -7.52 8.55 -5.63
C ASN A 343 -7.91 9.69 -6.59
N ASP A 344 -8.44 9.37 -7.77
CA ASP A 344 -8.93 10.36 -8.73
C ASP A 344 -10.14 11.14 -8.20
N MET A 345 -11.06 10.47 -7.49
CA MET A 345 -12.20 11.13 -6.84
C MET A 345 -11.74 12.16 -5.80
N ARG A 346 -10.68 11.85 -5.03
CA ARG A 346 -10.11 12.78 -4.04
C ARG A 346 -9.50 14.03 -4.70
N ARG A 347 -8.88 13.91 -5.88
CA ARG A 347 -8.24 15.03 -6.59
C ARG A 347 -9.23 16.05 -7.14
N GLN A 348 -10.50 15.68 -7.29
CA GLN A 348 -11.53 16.54 -7.88
C GLN A 348 -12.21 17.46 -6.85
N VAL A 349 -11.98 17.23 -5.55
CA VAL A 349 -12.58 17.97 -4.42
C VAL A 349 -11.55 18.91 -3.80
#